data_AF-A0A817SSF5-F1
#
_entry.id   AF-A0A817SSF5-F1
#
_cell.length_a   1.000
_cell.length_b   1.000
_cell.length_c   1.000
_cell.angle_alpha   90.00
_cell.angle_beta   90.00
_cell.angle_gamma   90.00
#
_symmetry.space_group_name_H-M   'P 1'
#
loop_
_entity.id
_entity.type
_entity.pdbx_description
1 polymer ?
#
loop_
_entity_poly.entity_id
_entity_poly.type
_entity_poly.pdbx_seq_one_letter_code
_entity_poly.pdbx_strand_id
1 'polypeptide(L)'
;MIKLNRASGILVHITSLPGPNGIGDIGDEAYKFVDFLHECYQKVWQILPLTASEKPSPYSGTSAFAGNPLLISLEKLVDDGLLVQSDIESSRPRFGDRIEHNKVFKWKYSILNLAYNNYKQNHLAKLKNEIDAFTKKEHYWLDDYALYMAIKAEQNNQSWSKWPQKLKQYDKKVLEQKRHEYADVINQHVFLQYIFFRQWNQLKQYANKHEIIILGDMPVYVDYDSADVWANQSLFQLDPTTSLPIVVSGKLVI
;
A
#
# COMPACT_ATOMS: atom_id res chain seq x y z
N MET A 1 21.47 15.69 -4.14
CA MET A 1 21.22 15.80 -2.68
C MET A 1 20.55 17.15 -2.46
N ILE A 2 19.34 17.19 -1.89
CA ILE A 2 18.61 18.46 -1.67
C ILE A 2 19.36 19.23 -0.58
N LYS A 3 19.84 20.44 -0.89
CA LYS A 3 20.48 21.30 0.10
C LYS A 3 19.41 22.14 0.78
N LEU A 4 18.97 21.68 1.95
CA LEU A 4 18.03 22.43 2.78
C LEU A 4 18.77 23.56 3.49
N ASN A 5 18.44 24.80 3.15
CA ASN A 5 18.70 25.93 4.05
C ASN A 5 17.80 25.80 5.29
N ARG A 6 17.95 26.70 6.28
CA ARG A 6 17.09 26.68 7.49
C ARG A 6 15.61 26.61 7.09
N ALA A 7 14.95 25.54 7.52
CA ALA A 7 13.58 25.20 7.14
C ALA A 7 12.80 24.71 8.37
N SER A 8 11.47 24.82 8.31
CA SER A 8 10.54 24.22 9.27
C SER A 8 9.56 23.32 8.53
N GLY A 9 8.91 22.44 9.28
CA GLY A 9 7.93 21.52 8.74
C GLY A 9 7.01 20.95 9.81
N ILE A 10 6.02 20.19 9.34
CA ILE A 10 5.00 19.57 10.17
C ILE A 10 5.03 18.05 9.95
N LEU A 11 4.95 17.30 11.05
CA LEU A 11 4.70 15.85 11.04
C LEU A 11 3.20 15.60 11.16
N VAL A 12 2.58 15.16 10.08
CA VAL A 12 1.18 14.68 10.04
C VAL A 12 1.14 13.52 9.06
N HIS A 13 0.73 12.33 9.51
CA HIS A 13 0.57 11.22 8.57
C HIS A 13 -0.74 11.36 7.78
N ILE A 14 -0.78 10.86 6.55
CA ILE A 14 -1.93 10.99 5.63
C ILE A 14 -3.22 10.45 6.26
N THR A 15 -3.13 9.36 7.04
CA THR A 15 -4.28 8.77 7.73
C THR A 15 -4.97 9.73 8.70
N SER A 16 -4.26 10.76 9.18
CA SER A 16 -4.75 11.75 10.14
C SER A 16 -5.42 12.95 9.49
N LEU A 17 -5.37 13.05 8.16
CA LEU A 17 -6.12 14.07 7.43
C LEU A 17 -7.63 13.83 7.58
N PRO A 18 -8.44 14.88 7.61
CA PRO A 18 -9.89 14.75 7.72
C PRO A 18 -10.47 14.08 6.47
N GLY A 19 -11.69 13.55 6.60
CA GLY A 19 -12.41 13.00 5.46
C GLY A 19 -13.61 12.15 5.87
N PRO A 20 -14.59 11.95 4.98
CA PRO A 20 -15.81 11.20 5.29
C PRO A 20 -15.59 9.67 5.32
N ASN A 21 -14.45 9.20 4.81
CA ASN A 21 -14.19 7.79 4.52
C ASN A 21 -13.55 7.00 5.69
N GLY A 22 -13.58 7.58 6.90
CA GLY A 22 -13.10 6.95 8.14
C GLY A 22 -11.58 6.91 8.32
N ILE A 23 -10.83 7.32 7.30
CA ILE A 23 -9.37 7.47 7.30
C ILE A 23 -9.00 8.57 6.29
N GLY A 24 -7.98 9.36 6.58
CA GLY A 24 -7.40 10.27 5.60
C GLY A 24 -6.75 9.52 4.43
N ASP A 25 -6.79 10.11 3.24
CA ASP A 25 -6.30 9.50 2.00
C ASP A 25 -5.59 10.53 1.10
N ILE A 26 -5.13 10.09 -0.08
CA ILE A 26 -4.41 10.91 -1.08
C ILE A 26 -5.43 11.71 -1.94
N GLY A 27 -6.50 12.18 -1.30
CA GLY A 27 -7.58 12.97 -1.86
C GLY A 27 -7.40 14.47 -1.61
N ASP A 28 -8.47 15.23 -1.78
CA ASP A 28 -8.42 16.70 -1.78
C ASP A 28 -7.88 17.30 -0.47
N GLU A 29 -8.14 16.66 0.66
CA GLU A 29 -7.62 17.11 1.97
C GLU A 29 -6.08 17.03 2.03
N ALA A 30 -5.44 16.11 1.31
CA ALA A 30 -3.98 16.08 1.20
C ALA A 30 -3.43 17.24 0.37
N TYR A 31 -4.14 17.66 -0.67
CA TYR A 31 -3.76 18.82 -1.50
C TYR A 31 -3.98 20.12 -0.73
N LYS A 32 -5.12 20.26 -0.03
CA LYS A 32 -5.37 21.39 0.88
C LYS A 32 -4.33 21.48 1.99
N PHE A 33 -3.86 20.35 2.50
CA PHE A 33 -2.79 20.36 3.50
C PHE A 33 -1.46 20.85 2.92
N VAL A 34 -1.14 20.52 1.67
CA VAL A 34 0.01 21.12 0.97
C VAL A 34 -0.16 22.63 0.82
N ASP A 35 -1.34 23.10 0.44
CA ASP A 35 -1.63 24.54 0.32
C ASP A 35 -1.46 25.24 1.67
N PHE A 36 -2.00 24.66 2.74
CA PHE A 36 -1.83 25.15 4.11
C PHE A 36 -0.35 25.24 4.53
N LEU A 37 0.45 24.21 4.23
CA LEU A 37 1.88 24.22 4.51
C LEU A 37 2.59 25.35 3.76
N HIS A 38 2.24 25.54 2.48
CA HIS A 38 2.78 26.61 1.65
C HIS A 38 2.43 27.99 2.19
N GLU A 39 1.15 28.23 2.50
CA GLU A 39 0.65 29.48 3.09
C GLU A 39 1.26 29.78 4.46
N CYS A 40 1.58 28.75 5.25
CA CYS A 40 2.26 28.87 6.54
C CYS A 40 3.79 28.91 6.43
N TYR A 41 4.35 29.07 5.22
CA TYR A 41 5.80 29.11 4.94
C TYR A 41 6.57 27.88 5.44
N GLN A 42 5.89 26.74 5.60
CA GLN A 42 6.55 25.47 5.87
C GLN A 42 7.25 24.98 4.60
N LYS A 43 8.29 24.17 4.75
CA LYS A 43 9.05 23.60 3.63
C LYS A 43 9.10 22.07 3.67
N VAL A 44 8.74 21.46 4.80
CA VAL A 44 8.79 20.01 4.98
C VAL A 44 7.45 19.47 5.49
N TRP A 45 6.95 18.44 4.82
CA TRP A 45 5.88 17.58 5.32
C TRP A 45 6.48 16.23 5.67
N GLN A 46 6.61 15.94 6.97
CA GLN A 46 7.07 14.62 7.41
C GLN A 46 5.88 13.66 7.54
N ILE A 47 6.08 12.43 7.05
CA ILE A 47 5.09 11.34 7.14
C ILE A 47 5.75 10.07 7.70
N LEU A 48 4.92 9.23 8.32
CA LEU A 48 5.28 7.85 8.67
C LEU A 48 5.32 6.97 7.40
N PRO A 49 5.79 5.70 7.49
CA PRO A 49 5.81 4.80 6.34
C PRO A 49 4.44 4.65 5.69
N LEU A 50 4.40 4.63 4.35
CA LEU A 50 3.18 4.44 3.57
C LEU A 50 2.94 2.99 3.17
N THR A 51 3.72 2.07 3.76
CA THR A 51 3.77 0.67 3.35
C THR A 51 2.42 -0.03 3.57
N ALA A 52 2.06 -0.93 2.66
CA ALA A 52 0.90 -1.79 2.80
C ALA A 52 0.97 -2.58 4.11
N SER A 53 -0.12 -2.59 4.87
CA SER A 53 -0.24 -3.36 6.10
C SER A 53 -1.66 -3.86 6.29
N GLU A 54 -1.78 -5.04 6.89
CA GLU A 54 -3.05 -5.57 7.39
C GLU A 54 -3.30 -5.13 8.85
N LYS A 55 -2.28 -4.56 9.50
CA LYS A 55 -2.30 -4.08 10.88
C LYS A 55 -2.35 -2.54 10.88
N PRO A 56 -2.83 -1.92 11.98
CA PRO A 56 -2.86 -0.45 12.06
C PRO A 56 -1.48 0.22 12.10
N SER A 57 -0.41 -0.51 12.43
CA SER A 57 0.92 0.06 12.57
C SER A 57 1.60 0.23 11.20
N PRO A 58 2.06 1.44 10.84
CA PRO A 58 2.79 1.66 9.59
C PRO A 58 4.19 1.01 9.60
N TYR A 59 4.68 0.57 10.76
CA TYR A 59 5.97 -0.14 10.90
C TYR A 59 5.84 -1.66 10.83
N SER A 60 4.64 -2.18 10.51
CA SER A 60 4.36 -3.62 10.40
C SER A 60 3.78 -3.94 9.02
N GLY A 61 4.50 -3.54 7.98
CA GLY A 61 4.07 -3.70 6.59
C GLY A 61 4.21 -5.13 6.06
N THR A 62 3.33 -5.52 5.15
CA THR A 62 3.43 -6.78 4.39
C THR A 62 4.41 -6.69 3.22
N SER A 63 4.89 -5.48 2.91
CA SER A 63 6.03 -5.24 2.02
C SER A 63 6.70 -3.90 2.36
N ALA A 64 8.02 -3.84 2.20
CA ALA A 64 8.81 -2.61 2.27
C ALA A 64 8.57 -1.66 1.08
N PHE A 65 7.99 -2.17 -0.01
CA PHE A 65 7.82 -1.43 -1.27
C PHE A 65 6.36 -1.06 -1.52
N ALA A 66 5.43 -1.98 -1.27
CA ALA A 66 4.02 -1.78 -1.61
C ALA A 66 3.41 -0.63 -0.80
N GLY A 67 2.57 0.19 -1.42
CA GLY A 67 1.81 1.24 -0.77
C GLY A 67 0.49 0.77 -0.19
N ASN A 68 0.02 1.40 0.90
CA ASN A 68 -1.21 1.06 1.59
C ASN A 68 -2.46 1.42 0.77
N PRO A 69 -3.26 0.43 0.29
CA PRO A 69 -4.46 0.71 -0.49
C PRO A 69 -5.52 1.50 0.28
N LEU A 70 -5.49 1.52 1.61
CA LEU A 70 -6.41 2.35 2.41
C LEU A 70 -6.17 3.85 2.23
N LEU A 71 -5.04 4.26 1.66
CA LEU A 71 -4.72 5.66 1.37
C LEU A 71 -5.16 6.09 -0.05
N ILE A 72 -5.72 5.19 -0.85
CA ILE A 72 -6.29 5.54 -2.15
C ILE A 72 -7.54 6.40 -1.93
N SER A 73 -7.61 7.57 -2.55
CA SER A 73 -8.81 8.41 -2.58
C SER A 73 -9.85 7.77 -3.49
N LEU A 74 -11.07 7.59 -2.95
CA LEU A 74 -12.20 7.02 -3.69
C LEU A 74 -12.81 8.06 -4.63
N GLU A 75 -12.80 9.33 -4.22
CA GLU A 75 -13.28 10.46 -5.02
C GLU A 75 -12.45 10.61 -6.30
N LYS A 76 -11.12 10.44 -6.22
CA LYS A 76 -10.27 10.43 -7.42
C LYS A 76 -10.56 9.25 -8.35
N LEU A 77 -11.01 8.11 -7.81
CA LEU A 77 -11.49 7.00 -8.63
C LEU A 77 -12.81 7.32 -9.35
N VAL A 78 -13.64 8.23 -8.80
CA VAL A 78 -14.81 8.77 -9.50
C VAL A 78 -14.35 9.66 -10.65
N ASP A 79 -13.37 10.55 -10.43
CA ASP A 79 -12.79 11.40 -11.49
C ASP A 79 -12.19 10.56 -12.64
N ASP A 80 -11.60 9.41 -12.31
CA ASP A 80 -11.03 8.46 -13.26
C ASP A 80 -12.09 7.61 -13.99
N GLY A 81 -13.37 7.75 -13.66
CA GLY A 81 -14.47 6.95 -14.23
C GLY A 81 -14.44 5.47 -13.81
N LEU A 82 -13.74 5.14 -12.72
CA LEU A 82 -13.65 3.80 -12.15
C LEU A 82 -14.76 3.52 -11.13
N LEU A 83 -15.33 4.57 -10.56
CA LEU A 83 -16.46 4.54 -9.65
C LEU A 83 -17.45 5.63 -10.04
N VAL A 84 -18.68 5.52 -9.55
CA VAL A 84 -19.62 6.64 -9.47
C VAL A 84 -19.83 7.04 -8.02
N GLN A 85 -20.23 8.29 -7.76
CA GLN A 85 -20.40 8.80 -6.39
C GLN A 85 -21.33 7.92 -5.53
N SER A 86 -22.38 7.36 -6.15
CA SER A 86 -23.33 6.49 -5.47
C SER A 86 -22.71 5.17 -4.98
N ASP A 87 -21.64 4.67 -5.60
CA ASP A 87 -20.94 3.45 -5.15
C ASP A 87 -20.36 3.65 -3.74
N ILE A 88 -19.86 4.86 -3.48
CA ILE A 88 -19.25 5.25 -2.22
C ILE A 88 -20.34 5.56 -1.20
N GLU A 89 -21.26 6.48 -1.52
CA GLU A 89 -22.22 7.03 -0.57
C GLU A 89 -23.26 6.02 -0.10
N SER A 90 -23.75 5.16 -1.01
CA SER A 90 -24.83 4.21 -0.69
C SER A 90 -24.43 3.14 0.33
N SER A 91 -23.13 2.88 0.46
CA SER A 91 -22.57 1.83 1.31
C SER A 91 -21.70 2.35 2.44
N ARG A 92 -21.41 3.67 2.48
CA ARG A 92 -20.50 4.29 3.46
C ARG A 92 -21.00 4.08 4.89
N PRO A 93 -20.23 3.36 5.75
CA PRO A 93 -20.56 3.26 7.16
C PRO A 93 -20.47 4.62 7.84
N ARG A 94 -21.22 4.80 8.92
CA ARG A 94 -20.99 5.93 9.82
C ARG A 94 -19.67 5.73 10.57
N PHE A 95 -18.68 6.57 10.32
CA PHE A 95 -17.41 6.58 11.07
C PHE A 95 -17.44 7.57 12.23
N GLY A 96 -16.63 7.32 13.27
CA GLY A 96 -16.38 8.28 14.35
C GLY A 96 -15.14 9.15 14.10
N ASP A 97 -14.73 9.91 15.13
CA ASP A 97 -13.58 10.83 15.06
C ASP A 97 -12.21 10.13 15.07
N ARG A 98 -12.18 8.83 15.35
CA ARG A 98 -10.97 7.99 15.36
C ARG A 98 -11.09 6.88 14.34
N ILE A 99 -9.95 6.47 13.78
CA ILE A 99 -9.88 5.42 12.77
C ILE A 99 -10.32 4.08 13.35
N GLU A 100 -11.49 3.60 12.92
CA GLU A 100 -12.00 2.25 13.19
C GLU A 100 -11.38 1.27 12.18
N HIS A 101 -10.09 0.92 12.34
CA HIS A 101 -9.27 0.25 11.30
C HIS A 101 -9.96 -0.94 10.60
N ASN A 102 -10.54 -1.89 11.35
CA ASN A 102 -11.19 -3.07 10.76
C ASN A 102 -12.42 -2.71 9.92
N LYS A 103 -13.16 -1.67 10.31
CA LYS A 103 -14.36 -1.20 9.61
C LYS A 103 -13.98 -0.46 8.33
N VAL A 104 -12.97 0.41 8.41
CA VAL A 104 -12.37 1.08 7.26
C VAL A 104 -11.81 0.05 6.28
N PHE A 105 -11.03 -0.91 6.75
CA PHE A 105 -10.43 -1.95 5.93
C PHE A 105 -11.50 -2.71 5.14
N LYS A 106 -12.50 -3.28 5.83
CA LYS A 106 -13.57 -4.07 5.18
C LYS A 106 -14.32 -3.26 4.14
N TRP A 107 -14.78 -2.06 4.51
CA TRP A 107 -15.56 -1.24 3.59
C TRP A 107 -14.72 -0.71 2.44
N LYS A 108 -13.57 -0.09 2.70
CA LYS A 108 -12.75 0.51 1.65
C LYS A 108 -12.25 -0.54 0.65
N TYR A 109 -11.84 -1.73 1.10
CA TYR A 109 -11.51 -2.82 0.18
C TYR A 109 -12.70 -3.29 -0.66
N SER A 110 -13.94 -3.30 -0.13
CA SER A 110 -15.11 -3.62 -0.96
C SER A 110 -15.31 -2.62 -2.11
N ILE A 111 -15.07 -1.33 -1.87
CA ILE A 111 -15.15 -0.30 -2.92
C ILE A 111 -13.99 -0.38 -3.90
N LEU A 112 -12.77 -0.62 -3.41
CA LEU A 112 -11.60 -0.82 -4.26
C LEU A 112 -11.75 -2.06 -5.16
N ASN A 113 -12.40 -3.13 -4.66
CA ASN A 113 -12.73 -4.30 -5.45
C ASN A 113 -13.76 -3.98 -6.54
N LEU A 114 -14.75 -3.14 -6.24
CA LEU A 114 -15.69 -2.64 -7.24
C LEU A 114 -14.98 -1.82 -8.33
N ALA A 115 -14.06 -0.92 -7.96
CA ALA A 115 -13.27 -0.15 -8.91
C ALA A 115 -12.45 -1.04 -9.85
N TYR A 116 -11.83 -2.11 -9.32
CA TYR A 116 -11.13 -3.10 -10.13
C TYR A 116 -12.07 -3.85 -11.09
N ASN A 117 -13.26 -4.23 -10.64
CA ASN A 117 -14.25 -4.88 -11.49
C ASN A 117 -14.75 -3.96 -12.62
N ASN A 118 -14.99 -2.68 -12.33
CA ASN A 118 -15.35 -1.68 -13.32
C ASN A 118 -14.22 -1.46 -14.33
N TYR A 119 -12.96 -1.41 -13.88
CA TYR A 119 -11.79 -1.38 -14.76
C TYR A 119 -11.78 -2.57 -15.73
N LYS A 120 -12.01 -3.80 -15.23
CA LYS A 120 -12.05 -5.01 -16.06
C LYS A 120 -13.14 -4.95 -17.13
N GLN A 121 -14.32 -4.43 -16.79
CA GLN A 121 -15.48 -4.40 -17.70
C GLN A 121 -15.41 -3.27 -18.73
N ASN A 122 -14.90 -2.11 -18.35
CA ASN A 122 -14.94 -0.91 -19.18
C ASN A 122 -13.78 -0.81 -20.19
N HIS A 123 -12.88 -1.81 -20.22
CA HIS A 123 -11.75 -1.89 -21.16
C HIS A 123 -11.01 -0.56 -21.37
N LEU A 124 -10.68 0.13 -20.28
CA LEU A 124 -10.02 1.44 -20.30
C LEU A 124 -8.59 1.31 -20.85
N ALA A 125 -8.44 1.34 -22.17
CA ALA A 125 -7.19 1.01 -22.87
C ALA A 125 -6.00 1.88 -22.41
N LYS A 126 -6.25 3.17 -22.14
CA LYS A 126 -5.24 4.07 -21.59
C LYS A 126 -4.73 3.57 -20.23
N LEU A 127 -5.66 3.26 -19.32
CA LEU A 127 -5.33 2.78 -17.98
C LEU A 127 -4.59 1.44 -18.03
N LYS A 128 -5.00 0.55 -18.93
CA LYS A 128 -4.30 -0.72 -19.17
C LYS A 128 -2.84 -0.49 -19.56
N ASN A 129 -2.57 0.40 -20.51
CA ASN A 129 -1.20 0.69 -20.94
C ASN A 129 -0.34 1.28 -19.80
N GLU A 130 -0.93 2.13 -18.97
CA GLU A 130 -0.24 2.69 -17.80
C GLU A 130 0.07 1.61 -16.75
N ILE A 131 -0.87 0.70 -16.49
CA ILE A 131 -0.68 -0.45 -15.59
C ILE A 131 0.39 -1.39 -16.16
N ASP A 132 0.35 -1.74 -17.45
CA ASP A 132 1.37 -2.60 -18.07
C ASP A 132 2.78 -1.98 -17.94
N ALA A 133 2.90 -0.67 -18.15
CA ALA A 133 4.16 0.06 -17.98
C ALA A 133 4.64 0.08 -16.52
N PHE A 134 3.72 0.28 -15.57
CA PHE A 134 4.01 0.19 -14.14
C PHE A 134 4.47 -1.20 -13.75
N THR A 135 3.75 -2.25 -14.15
CA THR A 135 4.11 -3.64 -13.87
C THR A 135 5.51 -3.96 -14.40
N LYS A 136 5.83 -3.57 -15.63
CA LYS A 136 7.16 -3.78 -16.20
C LYS A 136 8.25 -3.05 -15.40
N LYS A 137 7.99 -1.80 -14.99
CA LYS A 137 8.94 -0.99 -14.24
C LYS A 137 9.19 -1.53 -12.83
N GLU A 138 8.13 -1.99 -12.17
CA GLU A 138 8.13 -2.36 -10.75
C GLU A 138 8.21 -3.89 -10.51
N HIS A 139 8.38 -4.69 -11.56
CA HIS A 139 8.36 -6.17 -11.52
C HIS A 139 9.26 -6.77 -10.42
N TYR A 140 10.39 -6.14 -10.10
CA TYR A 140 11.38 -6.64 -9.16
C TYR A 140 10.87 -6.80 -7.71
N TRP A 141 9.77 -6.13 -7.35
CA TRP A 141 9.10 -6.30 -6.05
C TRP A 141 7.61 -6.61 -6.20
N LEU A 142 6.96 -6.07 -7.25
CA LEU A 142 5.52 -6.15 -7.43
C LEU A 142 5.05 -7.59 -7.69
N ASP A 143 5.82 -8.36 -8.47
CA ASP A 143 5.46 -9.73 -8.86
C ASP A 143 5.38 -10.65 -7.64
N ASP A 144 6.31 -10.48 -6.70
CA ASP A 144 6.34 -11.26 -5.46
C ASP A 144 5.33 -10.74 -4.44
N TYR A 145 5.16 -9.43 -4.31
CA TYR A 145 4.14 -8.86 -3.44
C TYR A 145 2.73 -9.31 -3.84
N ALA A 146 2.37 -9.20 -5.12
CA ALA A 146 1.03 -9.55 -5.58
C ALA A 146 0.76 -11.07 -5.44
N LEU A 147 1.75 -11.91 -5.74
CA LEU A 147 1.65 -13.36 -5.53
C LEU A 147 1.56 -13.73 -4.04
N TYR A 148 2.38 -13.08 -3.20
CA TYR A 148 2.35 -13.27 -1.75
C TYR A 148 0.97 -12.98 -1.18
N MET A 149 0.37 -11.84 -1.54
CA MET A 149 -0.96 -11.46 -1.06
C MET A 149 -2.05 -12.43 -1.54
N ALA A 150 -1.96 -12.88 -2.80
CA ALA A 150 -2.90 -13.87 -3.34
C ALA A 150 -2.82 -15.22 -2.61
N ILE A 151 -1.60 -15.74 -2.38
CA ILE A 151 -1.39 -16.97 -1.62
C ILE A 151 -1.85 -16.79 -0.17
N LYS A 152 -1.49 -15.66 0.47
CA LYS A 152 -1.84 -15.37 1.86
C LYS A 152 -3.35 -15.40 2.09
N ALA A 153 -4.12 -14.81 1.17
CA ALA A 153 -5.59 -14.85 1.23
C ALA A 153 -6.12 -16.29 1.22
N GLU A 154 -5.60 -17.15 0.34
CA GLU A 154 -6.00 -18.56 0.28
C GLU A 154 -5.54 -19.38 1.49
N GLN A 155 -4.43 -18.98 2.10
CA GLN A 155 -3.94 -19.58 3.35
C GLN A 155 -4.64 -18.99 4.59
N ASN A 156 -5.86 -18.46 4.47
CA ASN A 156 -6.65 -17.86 5.55
C ASN A 156 -5.89 -16.77 6.32
N ASN A 157 -5.10 -15.97 5.60
CA ASN A 157 -4.23 -14.92 6.14
C ASN A 157 -3.18 -15.40 7.15
N GLN A 158 -2.85 -16.69 7.15
CA GLN A 158 -1.76 -17.21 7.97
C GLN A 158 -0.40 -16.72 7.49
N SER A 159 0.55 -16.69 8.41
CA SER A 159 1.93 -16.36 8.08
C SER A 159 2.54 -17.35 7.11
N TRP A 160 3.41 -16.89 6.21
CA TRP A 160 4.03 -17.74 5.19
C TRP A 160 4.83 -18.91 5.75
N SER A 161 5.30 -18.78 7.00
CA SER A 161 5.96 -19.85 7.76
C SER A 161 5.09 -21.09 7.99
N LYS A 162 3.76 -20.92 7.96
CA LYS A 162 2.76 -21.97 8.16
C LYS A 162 2.23 -22.56 6.85
N TRP A 163 2.64 -22.01 5.70
CA TRP A 163 2.17 -22.49 4.41
C TRP A 163 2.72 -23.88 4.08
N PRO A 164 2.07 -24.62 3.17
CA PRO A 164 2.61 -25.85 2.62
C PRO A 164 4.07 -25.71 2.19
N GLN A 165 4.86 -26.76 2.43
CA GLN A 165 6.33 -26.72 2.31
C GLN A 165 6.83 -26.11 0.99
N LYS A 166 6.22 -26.46 -0.15
CA LYS A 166 6.63 -25.94 -1.46
C LYS A 166 6.37 -24.44 -1.63
N LEU A 167 5.33 -23.90 -1.01
CA LEU A 167 5.06 -22.46 -0.99
C LEU A 167 6.02 -21.75 -0.03
N LYS A 168 6.23 -22.34 1.16
CA LYS A 168 7.15 -21.83 2.19
C LYS A 168 8.59 -21.74 1.67
N GLN A 169 9.06 -22.74 0.92
CA GLN A 169 10.43 -22.81 0.38
C GLN A 169 10.60 -22.09 -0.96
N TYR A 170 9.59 -21.35 -1.41
CA TYR A 170 9.64 -20.60 -2.67
C TYR A 170 9.98 -21.52 -3.88
N ASP A 171 9.29 -22.66 -4.00
CA ASP A 171 9.45 -23.56 -5.14
C ASP A 171 8.94 -22.90 -6.43
N LYS A 172 9.86 -22.49 -7.30
CA LYS A 172 9.56 -21.74 -8.54
C LYS A 172 8.50 -22.41 -9.42
N LYS A 173 8.48 -23.75 -9.48
CA LYS A 173 7.51 -24.47 -10.32
C LYS A 173 6.10 -24.39 -9.74
N VAL A 174 5.98 -24.53 -8.42
CA VAL A 174 4.69 -24.36 -7.73
C VAL A 174 4.23 -22.91 -7.80
N LEU A 175 5.13 -21.95 -7.64
CA LEU A 175 4.80 -20.53 -7.73
C LEU A 175 4.31 -20.14 -9.12
N GLU A 176 4.91 -20.67 -10.19
CA GLU A 176 4.41 -20.42 -11.55
C GLU A 176 2.98 -20.97 -11.75
N GLN A 177 2.69 -22.16 -11.23
CA GLN A 177 1.32 -22.70 -11.23
C GLN A 177 0.36 -21.77 -10.47
N LYS A 178 0.78 -21.27 -9.31
CA LYS A 178 -0.03 -20.32 -8.53
C LYS A 178 -0.21 -18.97 -9.21
N ARG A 179 0.76 -18.49 -9.99
CA ARG A 179 0.61 -17.27 -10.81
C ARG A 179 -0.52 -17.42 -11.82
N HIS A 180 -0.64 -18.59 -12.46
CA HIS A 180 -1.75 -18.86 -13.36
C HIS A 180 -3.08 -19.04 -12.62
N GLU A 181 -3.09 -19.79 -11.52
CA GLU A 181 -4.29 -20.07 -10.72
C GLU A 181 -4.91 -18.79 -10.13
N TYR A 182 -4.08 -17.86 -9.66
CA TYR A 182 -4.50 -16.64 -8.98
C TYR A 182 -4.36 -15.37 -9.83
N ALA A 183 -4.33 -15.51 -11.16
CA ALA A 183 -4.05 -14.38 -12.06
C ALA A 183 -4.97 -13.16 -11.82
N ASP A 184 -6.27 -13.35 -11.58
CA ASP A 184 -7.19 -12.23 -11.34
C ASP A 184 -6.93 -11.52 -10.00
N VAL A 185 -6.61 -12.27 -8.94
CA VAL A 185 -6.29 -11.72 -7.62
C VAL A 185 -4.95 -10.99 -7.66
N ILE A 186 -3.96 -11.55 -8.35
CA ILE A 186 -2.66 -10.91 -8.60
C ILE A 186 -2.88 -9.59 -9.35
N ASN A 187 -3.66 -9.61 -10.45
CA ASN A 187 -3.96 -8.43 -11.24
C ASN A 187 -4.71 -7.36 -10.43
N GLN A 188 -5.57 -7.76 -9.49
CA GLN A 188 -6.21 -6.84 -8.56
C GLN A 188 -5.17 -6.13 -7.67
N HIS A 189 -4.23 -6.87 -7.06
CA HIS A 189 -3.18 -6.25 -6.24
C HIS A 189 -2.28 -5.33 -7.07
N VAL A 190 -1.93 -5.73 -8.29
CA VAL A 190 -1.19 -4.89 -9.25
C VAL A 190 -1.95 -3.59 -9.55
N PHE A 191 -3.25 -3.68 -9.84
CA PHE A 191 -4.11 -2.52 -10.07
C PHE A 191 -4.11 -1.57 -8.87
N LEU A 192 -4.29 -2.09 -7.65
CA LEU A 192 -4.30 -1.26 -6.44
C LEU A 192 -2.96 -0.56 -6.21
N GLN A 193 -1.84 -1.25 -6.43
CA GLN A 193 -0.51 -0.63 -6.34
C GLN A 193 -0.33 0.45 -7.40
N TYR A 194 -0.73 0.20 -8.64
CA TYR A 194 -0.69 1.21 -9.68
C TYR A 194 -1.48 2.47 -9.28
N ILE A 195 -2.74 2.32 -8.85
CA ILE A 195 -3.59 3.43 -8.43
C ILE A 195 -2.95 4.21 -7.28
N PHE A 196 -2.45 3.49 -6.25
CA PHE A 196 -1.75 4.12 -5.13
C PHE A 196 -0.57 4.96 -5.61
N PHE A 197 0.34 4.38 -6.41
CA PHE A 197 1.52 5.09 -6.87
C PHE A 197 1.18 6.24 -7.82
N ARG A 198 0.12 6.13 -8.62
CA ARG A 198 -0.38 7.24 -9.44
C ARG A 198 -0.80 8.42 -8.57
N GLN A 199 -1.70 8.19 -7.62
CA GLN A 199 -2.19 9.24 -6.73
C GLN A 199 -1.05 9.84 -5.89
N TRP A 200 -0.17 8.99 -5.35
CA TRP A 200 0.99 9.41 -4.56
C TRP A 200 1.96 10.28 -5.37
N ASN A 201 2.29 9.87 -6.60
CA ASN A 201 3.18 10.64 -7.46
C ASN A 201 2.57 11.99 -7.85
N GLN A 202 1.26 12.06 -8.09
CA GLN A 202 0.55 13.31 -8.36
C GLN A 202 0.61 14.26 -7.15
N LEU A 203 0.33 13.77 -5.94
CA LEU A 203 0.44 14.57 -4.70
C LEU A 203 1.87 15.05 -4.48
N LYS A 204 2.87 14.18 -4.65
CA LYS A 204 4.28 14.54 -4.51
C LYS A 204 4.69 15.61 -5.54
N GLN A 205 4.25 15.49 -6.78
CA GLN A 205 4.49 16.51 -7.80
C GLN A 205 3.82 17.85 -7.42
N TYR A 206 2.61 17.81 -6.86
CA TYR A 206 1.90 18.99 -6.38
C TYR A 206 2.63 19.67 -5.22
N ALA A 207 3.04 18.90 -4.21
CA ALA A 207 3.85 19.36 -3.09
C ALA A 207 5.15 20.03 -3.57
N ASN A 208 5.88 19.38 -4.47
CA ASN A 208 7.12 19.92 -5.01
C ASN A 208 6.91 21.24 -5.79
N LYS A 209 5.79 21.38 -6.52
CA LYS A 209 5.42 22.64 -7.21
C LYS A 209 5.16 23.78 -6.23
N HIS A 210 4.73 23.47 -5.00
CA HIS A 210 4.54 24.42 -3.90
C HIS A 210 5.77 24.53 -2.99
N GLU A 211 6.93 24.04 -3.45
CA GLU A 211 8.20 24.03 -2.71
C GLU A 211 8.13 23.27 -1.36
N ILE A 212 7.22 22.31 -1.24
CA ILE A 212 7.08 21.43 -0.07
C ILE A 212 7.81 20.12 -0.36
N ILE A 213 8.80 19.79 0.48
CA ILE A 213 9.50 18.52 0.45
C ILE A 213 8.76 17.54 1.35
N ILE A 214 8.39 16.39 0.79
CA ILE A 214 7.86 15.29 1.59
C ILE A 214 9.04 14.48 2.14
N LEU A 215 9.17 14.46 3.46
CA LEU A 215 10.13 13.63 4.19
C LEU A 215 9.45 12.32 4.59
N GLY A 216 9.79 11.25 3.87
CA GLY A 216 9.34 9.90 4.21
C GLY A 216 10.10 9.30 5.39
N ASP A 217 9.62 8.13 5.81
CA ASP A 217 10.23 7.31 6.86
C ASP A 217 10.34 5.87 6.36
N MET A 218 11.46 5.22 6.68
CA MET A 218 11.77 3.85 6.27
C MET A 218 12.30 3.08 7.48
N PRO A 219 11.58 2.05 7.96
CA PRO A 219 12.06 1.22 9.04
C PRO A 219 13.36 0.50 8.66
N VAL A 220 14.27 0.32 9.62
CA VAL A 220 15.55 -0.40 9.39
C VAL A 220 15.32 -1.89 9.10
N TYR A 221 14.29 -2.49 9.71
CA TYR A 221 13.92 -3.89 9.54
C TYR A 221 12.53 -4.02 8.92
N VAL A 222 12.28 -5.13 8.24
CA VAL A 222 10.97 -5.51 7.69
C VAL A 222 10.25 -6.50 8.62
N ASP A 223 8.92 -6.56 8.55
CA ASP A 223 8.15 -7.58 9.28
C ASP A 223 8.53 -8.98 8.74
N TYR A 224 8.66 -9.96 9.63
CA TYR A 224 8.92 -11.35 9.25
C TYR A 224 7.85 -11.87 8.30
N ASP A 225 6.59 -11.53 8.56
CA ASP A 225 5.45 -11.99 7.77
C ASP A 225 5.16 -11.07 6.58
N SER A 226 6.15 -10.92 5.71
CA SER A 226 6.13 -10.04 4.54
C SER A 226 6.53 -10.77 3.26
N ALA A 227 6.15 -10.19 2.12
CA ALA A 227 6.62 -10.63 0.80
C ALA A 227 8.14 -10.54 0.68
N ASP A 228 8.76 -9.53 1.33
CA ASP A 228 10.20 -9.29 1.24
C ASP A 228 10.98 -10.45 1.85
N VAL A 229 10.59 -10.92 3.04
CA VAL A 229 11.24 -12.05 3.72
C VAL A 229 10.93 -13.36 3.01
N TRP A 230 9.67 -13.59 2.63
CA TRP A 230 9.25 -14.82 1.97
C TRP A 230 9.99 -15.06 0.64
N ALA A 231 10.13 -14.03 -0.20
CA ALA A 231 10.79 -14.13 -1.50
C ALA A 231 12.33 -14.06 -1.40
N ASN A 232 12.88 -13.45 -0.34
CA ASN A 232 14.32 -13.20 -0.21
C ASN A 232 14.90 -13.83 1.07
N GLN A 233 14.48 -15.06 1.41
CA GLN A 233 14.89 -15.74 2.64
C GLN A 233 16.40 -15.79 2.87
N SER A 234 17.20 -15.83 1.79
CA SER A 234 18.68 -15.83 1.87
C SER A 234 19.30 -14.54 2.43
N LEU A 235 18.55 -13.44 2.48
CA LEU A 235 18.99 -12.17 3.07
C LEU A 235 18.81 -12.13 4.59
N PHE A 236 18.15 -13.14 5.18
CA PHE A 236 17.75 -13.16 6.58
C PHE A 236 18.34 -14.37 7.33
N GLN A 237 18.53 -14.23 8.64
CA GLN A 237 19.00 -15.32 9.50
C GLN A 237 17.83 -16.24 9.88
N LEU A 238 17.44 -17.11 8.97
CA LEU A 238 16.34 -18.07 9.14
C LEU A 238 16.89 -19.49 9.30
N ASP A 239 16.22 -20.28 10.14
CA ASP A 239 16.50 -21.70 10.27
C ASP A 239 16.13 -22.42 8.96
N PRO A 240 17.06 -23.16 8.32
CA PRO A 240 16.81 -23.78 7.00
C PRO A 240 15.68 -24.82 6.97
N THR A 241 15.30 -25.37 8.12
CA THR A 241 14.29 -26.44 8.22
C THR A 241 12.92 -25.87 8.54
N THR A 242 12.84 -25.04 9.57
CA THR A 242 11.60 -24.46 10.07
C THR A 242 11.20 -23.18 9.34
N SER A 243 12.17 -22.46 8.77
CA SER A 243 12.04 -21.10 8.21
C SER A 243 11.75 -20.03 9.25
N LEU A 244 11.90 -20.33 10.55
CA LEU A 244 11.74 -19.38 11.64
C LEU A 244 13.02 -18.53 11.83
N PRO A 245 12.92 -17.29 12.33
CA PRO A 245 14.09 -16.48 12.65
C PRO A 245 14.98 -17.16 13.71
N ILE A 246 16.28 -17.25 13.45
CA ILE A 246 17.28 -17.76 14.40
C ILE A 246 17.53 -16.72 15.51
N VAL A 247 17.55 -15.45 15.12
CA VAL A 247 17.63 -14.29 16.01
C VAL A 247 16.66 -13.23 15.55
N VAL A 248 16.26 -12.35 16.48
CA VAL A 248 15.34 -11.23 16.21
C VAL A 248 15.97 -9.91 16.64
N SER A 249 15.56 -8.83 16.00
CA SER A 249 15.99 -7.48 16.38
C SER A 249 15.40 -7.04 17.72
N GLY A 250 16.14 -6.25 18.48
CA GLY A 250 15.68 -5.68 19.75
C GLY A 250 15.92 -6.61 20.95
N LYS A 251 15.44 -6.19 22.12
CA LYS A 251 15.56 -6.94 23.37
C LYS A 251 14.21 -7.60 23.66
N LEU A 252 14.20 -8.91 23.93
CA LEU A 252 13.04 -9.59 24.53
C LEU A 252 12.76 -8.91 25.88
N VAL A 253 11.76 -8.04 25.93
CA VAL A 253 11.17 -7.60 27.19
C VAL A 253 10.14 -8.68 27.52
N ILE A 254 10.57 -9.63 28.34
CA ILE A 254 9.73 -10.69 28.93
C ILE A 254 8.85 -10.04 30.01
#